data_AF-A0A319DFR2-F1
#
_entry.id   AF-A0A319DFR2-F1
#
_cell.length_a   1.000
_cell.length_b   1.000
_cell.length_c   1.000
_cell.angle_alpha   90.00
_cell.angle_beta   90.00
_cell.angle_gamma   90.00
#
_symmetry.space_group_name_H-M   'P 1'
#
loop_
_entity.id
_entity.type
_entity.pdbx_description
1 polymer ?
#
loop_
_entity_poly.entity_id
_entity_poly.type
_entity_poly.pdbx_seq_one_letter_code
_entity_poly.pdbx_strand_id
1 'polypeptide(L)'
;MAKKALPKDQIVKLIVGAGQASPSPPVGPALGSKGVKSMDFCKEFNARTAHITTGVPIPARVTVRPDRSFTFDLRTPTTTYLLLQAANVEPRKNRIRGAQNPGHETIGNISLKHVYEIAKIKHSETRLSGLSLQGMCKSVISQAKSMGIQVSP
;
A
#
# COMPACT_ATOMS: atom_id res chain seq x y z
N MET A 1 -22.10 -11.54 37.02
CA MET A 1 -20.63 -11.56 36.79
C MET A 1 -20.38 -11.31 35.31
N ALA A 2 -19.80 -10.16 34.95
CA ALA A 2 -19.56 -9.79 33.56
C ALA A 2 -18.48 -10.69 32.95
N LYS A 3 -18.78 -11.37 31.83
CA LYS A 3 -17.81 -12.14 31.06
C LYS A 3 -16.68 -11.20 30.64
N LYS A 4 -15.51 -11.32 31.29
CA LYS A 4 -14.29 -10.61 30.90
C LYS A 4 -13.95 -11.06 29.48
N ALA A 5 -14.16 -10.18 28.49
CA ALA A 5 -13.87 -10.49 27.10
C ALA A 5 -12.40 -10.91 26.99
N LEU A 6 -12.14 -12.08 26.38
CA LEU A 6 -10.77 -12.51 26.09
C LEU A 6 -10.07 -11.39 25.32
N PRO A 7 -8.80 -11.12 25.63
CA PRO A 7 -8.10 -10.01 25.02
C PRO A 7 -7.90 -10.32 23.52
N LYS A 8 -8.43 -9.45 22.66
CA LYS A 8 -8.43 -9.61 21.21
C LYS A 8 -7.25 -8.86 20.59
N ASP A 9 -6.67 -9.46 19.56
CA ASP A 9 -5.67 -8.81 18.72
C ASP A 9 -6.25 -7.55 18.05
N GLN A 10 -5.49 -6.46 18.05
CA GLN A 10 -5.84 -5.21 17.40
C GLN A 10 -5.05 -5.06 16.11
N ILE A 11 -5.74 -4.79 15.00
CA ILE A 11 -5.08 -4.61 13.70
C ILE A 11 -5.02 -3.13 13.37
N VAL A 12 -3.81 -2.63 13.13
CA VAL A 12 -3.53 -1.27 12.66
C VAL A 12 -3.07 -1.35 11.21
N LYS A 13 -3.69 -0.57 10.32
CA LYS A 13 -3.29 -0.46 8.91
C LYS A 13 -2.58 0.87 8.72
N LEU A 14 -1.35 0.83 8.24
CA LEU A 14 -0.49 1.99 8.03
C LEU A 14 -0.04 2.02 6.58
N ILE A 15 0.19 3.21 6.05
CA ILE A 15 0.88 3.41 4.77
C ILE A 15 2.12 4.24 5.09
N VAL A 16 3.29 3.69 4.79
CA VAL A 16 4.58 4.30 5.11
C VAL A 16 5.47 4.25 3.88
N GLY A 17 6.24 5.31 3.64
CA GLY A 17 7.23 5.31 2.56
C GLY A 17 8.36 4.32 2.84
N ALA A 18 8.74 3.52 1.84
CA ALA A 18 9.89 2.62 1.93
C ALA A 18 11.15 3.38 2.38
N GLY A 19 11.87 2.83 3.36
CA GLY A 19 13.06 3.43 3.96
C GLY A 19 12.84 4.74 4.74
N GLN A 20 11.60 5.19 4.92
CA GLN A 20 11.25 6.47 5.56
C GLN A 20 10.39 6.30 6.81
N ALA A 21 10.36 5.12 7.43
CA ALA A 21 9.65 4.94 8.69
C ALA A 21 10.35 5.70 9.82
N SER A 22 9.61 6.60 10.47
CA SER A 22 10.04 7.37 11.64
C SER A 22 8.94 7.39 12.70
N PRO A 23 9.27 7.60 13.99
CA PRO A 23 8.27 7.70 15.07
C PRO A 23 7.41 8.97 15.00
N SER A 24 7.49 9.74 13.91
CA SER A 24 6.65 10.91 13.67
C SER A 24 5.22 10.50 13.25
N PRO A 25 4.23 11.42 13.29
CA PRO A 25 2.96 11.20 12.58
C PRO A 25 3.28 10.85 11.12
N PRO A 26 2.80 9.73 10.55
CA PRO A 26 1.61 8.93 10.90
C PRO A 26 1.85 7.68 11.77
N VAL A 27 3.09 7.22 11.95
CA VAL A 27 3.41 5.93 12.60
C VAL A 27 3.39 6.04 14.12
N GLY A 28 4.00 7.10 14.65
CA GLY A 28 4.13 7.34 16.10
C GLY A 28 2.80 7.31 16.85
N PRO A 29 1.83 8.17 16.49
CA PRO A 29 0.51 8.19 17.15
C PRO A 29 -0.29 6.90 16.97
N ALA A 30 -0.21 6.27 15.79
CA ALA A 30 -1.01 5.10 15.46
C ALA A 30 -0.58 3.84 16.22
N LEU A 31 0.73 3.66 16.46
CA LEU A 31 1.26 2.53 17.24
C LEU A 31 1.43 2.87 18.72
N GLY A 32 1.81 4.11 19.05
CA GLY A 32 2.03 4.55 20.43
C GLY A 32 0.75 4.53 21.26
N SER A 33 -0.40 4.90 20.68
CA SER A 33 -1.72 4.79 21.34
C SER A 33 -2.10 3.36 21.72
N LYS A 34 -1.44 2.36 21.13
CA LYS A 34 -1.64 0.93 21.39
C LYS A 34 -0.58 0.33 22.33
N GLY A 35 0.34 1.15 22.83
CA GLY A 35 1.42 0.71 23.71
C GLY A 35 2.51 -0.10 22.99
N VAL A 36 2.59 0.01 21.66
CA VAL A 36 3.61 -0.66 20.83
C VAL A 36 4.86 0.21 20.74
N LYS A 37 6.04 -0.41 20.76
CA LYS A 37 7.32 0.27 20.55
C LYS A 37 7.49 0.69 19.09
N SER A 38 7.02 1.89 18.75
CA SER A 38 7.09 2.44 17.38
C SER A 38 8.52 2.49 16.82
N MET A 39 9.54 2.68 17.66
CA MET A 39 10.95 2.71 17.22
C MET A 39 11.42 1.37 16.66
N ASP A 40 11.04 0.26 17.28
CA ASP A 40 11.43 -1.08 16.84
C ASP A 40 10.76 -1.40 15.49
N PHE A 41 9.48 -1.04 15.36
CA PHE A 41 8.76 -1.12 14.09
C PHE A 41 9.46 -0.31 12.98
N CYS A 42 9.85 0.94 13.24
CA CYS A 42 10.51 1.78 12.24
C CYS A 42 11.84 1.19 11.74
N LYS A 43 12.66 0.65 12.65
CA LYS A 43 13.93 -0.01 12.30
C LYS A 43 13.69 -1.25 11.44
N GLU A 44 12.80 -2.12 11.88
CA GLU A 44 12.52 -3.37 11.16
C GLU A 44 11.86 -3.11 9.81
N PHE A 45 10.95 -2.12 9.72
CA PHE A 45 10.33 -1.70 8.47
C PHE A 45 11.36 -1.18 7.47
N ASN A 46 12.29 -0.31 7.91
CA ASN A 46 13.32 0.25 7.03
C ASN A 46 14.30 -0.84 6.55
N ALA A 47 14.66 -1.79 7.42
CA ALA A 47 15.49 -2.93 7.03
C ALA A 47 14.81 -3.81 5.98
N ARG A 48 13.53 -4.16 6.19
CA ARG A 48 12.76 -4.98 5.24
C ARG A 48 12.48 -4.24 3.91
N THR A 49 12.38 -2.91 3.91
CA THR A 49 12.10 -2.11 2.71
C THR A 49 13.35 -1.53 2.04
N ALA A 50 14.55 -1.86 2.51
CA ALA A 50 15.81 -1.31 1.98
C ALA A 50 16.06 -1.63 0.50
N HIS A 51 15.48 -2.70 -0.02
CA HIS A 51 15.58 -3.11 -1.43
C HIS A 51 14.59 -2.37 -2.36
N ILE A 52 13.65 -1.62 -1.79
CA ILE A 52 12.63 -0.88 -2.53
C ILE A 52 13.07 0.58 -2.64
N THR A 53 12.79 1.21 -3.78
CA THR A 53 13.03 2.64 -3.98
C THR A 53 12.45 3.47 -2.83
N THR A 54 13.27 4.36 -2.27
CA THR A 54 12.90 5.18 -1.13
C THR A 54 11.67 6.04 -1.44
N GLY A 55 10.73 6.10 -0.49
CA GLY A 55 9.51 6.91 -0.61
C GLY A 55 8.33 6.23 -1.32
N VAL A 56 8.51 5.01 -1.86
CA VAL A 56 7.39 4.23 -2.39
C VAL A 56 6.40 3.91 -1.24
N PRO A 57 5.09 4.20 -1.38
CA PRO A 57 4.12 3.95 -0.32
C PRO A 57 3.83 2.46 -0.17
N ILE A 58 4.32 1.88 0.92
CA ILE A 58 4.14 0.48 1.29
C ILE A 58 3.08 0.36 2.40
N PRO A 59 1.98 -0.36 2.16
CA PRO A 59 1.02 -0.68 3.21
C PRO A 59 1.59 -1.71 4.18
N ALA A 60 1.55 -1.40 5.48
CA ALA A 60 1.89 -2.32 6.56
C ALA A 60 0.63 -2.67 7.35
N ARG A 61 0.40 -3.96 7.58
CA ARG A 61 -0.63 -4.45 8.51
C ARG A 61 0.07 -4.87 9.79
N VAL A 62 -0.14 -4.11 10.85
CA VAL A 62 0.43 -4.39 12.17
C VAL A 62 -0.64 -5.06 13.03
N THR A 63 -0.35 -6.26 13.51
CA THR A 63 -1.18 -6.99 14.47
C THR A 63 -0.56 -6.81 15.85
N VAL A 64 -1.31 -6.15 16.73
CA VAL A 64 -0.92 -5.87 18.11
C VAL A 64 -1.60 -6.89 19.01
N ARG A 65 -0.80 -7.68 19.70
CA ARG A 65 -1.28 -8.69 20.65
C ARG A 65 -1.55 -8.06 22.03
N PRO A 66 -2.33 -8.74 22.89
CA PRO A 66 -2.64 -8.28 24.25
C PRO A 66 -1.44 -7.99 25.15
N ASP A 67 -0.34 -8.72 24.94
CA ASP A 67 0.93 -8.58 25.65
C ASP A 67 1.76 -7.38 25.16
N ARG A 68 1.20 -6.54 24.27
CA ARG A 68 1.86 -5.41 23.59
C ARG A 68 2.99 -5.84 22.66
N SER A 69 3.13 -7.14 22.38
CA SER A 69 3.94 -7.60 21.26
C SER A 69 3.23 -7.24 19.94
N PHE A 70 4.02 -7.06 18.89
CA PHE A 70 3.50 -6.75 17.58
C PHE A 70 4.15 -7.65 16.53
N THR A 71 3.37 -8.01 15.52
CA THR A 71 3.86 -8.61 14.28
C THR A 71 3.34 -7.76 13.13
N PHE A 72 4.11 -7.62 12.07
CA PHE A 72 3.63 -6.89 10.91
C PHE A 72 3.99 -7.57 9.59
N ASP A 73 3.06 -7.44 8.66
CA ASP A 73 3.19 -7.92 7.29
C ASP A 73 3.27 -6.72 6.36
N LEU A 74 4.34 -6.68 5.56
CA LEU A 74 4.48 -5.73 4.47
C LEU A 74 3.71 -6.23 3.26
N ARG A 75 3.02 -5.31 2.61
CA ARG A 75 2.31 -5.57 1.36
C ARG A 75 3.08 -4.98 0.20
N THR A 76 2.71 -5.39 -1.01
CA THR A 76 3.21 -4.75 -2.23
C THR A 76 2.76 -3.29 -2.28
N PRO A 77 3.49 -2.43 -3.03
CA PRO A 77 3.11 -1.05 -3.22
C PRO A 77 1.65 -0.90 -3.68
N THR A 78 1.03 0.21 -3.30
CA THR A 78 -0.36 0.48 -3.73
C THR A 78 -0.45 0.53 -5.26
N THR A 79 -1.48 -0.10 -5.84
CA THR A 79 -1.65 -0.07 -7.30
C THR A 79 -1.93 1.33 -7.82
N THR A 80 -2.54 2.20 -7.02
CA THR A 80 -2.64 3.63 -7.33
C THR A 80 -1.27 4.24 -7.60
N TYR A 81 -0.29 4.01 -6.71
CA TYR A 81 1.06 4.52 -6.90
C TYR A 81 1.73 3.93 -8.14
N LEU A 82 1.68 2.60 -8.32
CA LEU A 82 2.28 1.92 -9.47
C LEU A 82 1.70 2.40 -10.80
N LEU A 83 0.38 2.61 -10.86
CA LEU A 83 -0.30 3.11 -12.07
C LEU A 83 0.06 4.56 -12.36
N LEU A 84 0.08 5.43 -11.34
CA LEU A 84 0.47 6.83 -11.51
C LEU A 84 1.93 6.98 -11.94
N GLN A 85 2.81 6.13 -11.42
CA GLN A 85 4.21 6.07 -11.81
C GLN A 85 4.37 5.56 -13.25
N ALA A 86 3.68 4.47 -13.63
CA ALA A 86 3.73 3.94 -14.99
C ALA A 86 3.13 4.89 -16.03
N ALA A 87 2.14 5.69 -15.64
CA ALA A 87 1.49 6.69 -16.49
C ALA A 87 2.27 8.02 -16.57
N ASN A 88 3.40 8.16 -15.87
CA ASN A 88 4.21 9.38 -15.80
C ASN A 88 3.38 10.65 -15.52
N VAL A 89 2.42 10.56 -14.60
CA VAL A 89 1.49 11.66 -14.30
C VAL A 89 2.22 12.80 -13.60
N GLU A 90 2.07 14.02 -14.12
CA GLU A 90 2.68 15.20 -13.52
C GLU A 90 2.13 15.48 -12.11
N PRO A 91 3.00 15.84 -11.15
CA PRO A 91 2.57 16.18 -9.80
C PRO A 91 1.75 17.49 -9.80
N ARG A 92 0.49 17.42 -9.40
CA ARG A 92 -0.37 18.60 -9.20
C ARG A 92 -0.40 19.03 -7.73
N LYS A 93 0.10 20.24 -7.45
CA LYS A 93 0.26 20.80 -6.09
C LYS A 93 1.15 19.90 -5.21
N ASN A 94 2.37 19.61 -5.68
CA ASN A 94 3.41 18.83 -4.99
C ASN A 94 3.02 17.37 -4.64
N ARG A 95 1.95 16.83 -5.23
CA ARG A 95 1.54 15.42 -5.06
C ARG A 95 1.01 14.85 -6.38
N ILE A 96 1.39 13.62 -6.68
CA ILE A 96 0.84 12.87 -7.80
C ILE A 96 -0.56 12.38 -7.39
N ARG A 97 -1.58 12.69 -8.19
CA ARG A 97 -2.99 12.38 -7.88
C ARG A 97 -3.71 11.86 -9.12
N GLY A 98 -4.77 11.09 -8.89
CA GLY A 98 -5.71 10.67 -9.93
C GLY A 98 -6.51 11.86 -10.51
N ALA A 99 -7.25 11.60 -11.60
CA ALA A 99 -8.18 12.56 -12.17
C ALA A 99 -9.22 13.01 -11.14
N GLN A 100 -9.63 14.28 -11.20
CA GLN A 100 -10.70 14.78 -10.33
C GLN A 100 -12.05 14.25 -10.78
N ASN A 101 -12.26 14.17 -12.11
CA ASN A 101 -13.45 13.62 -12.74
C ASN A 101 -13.09 12.45 -13.68
N PRO A 102 -12.90 11.23 -13.15
CA PRO A 102 -12.60 10.05 -13.95
C PRO A 102 -13.70 9.79 -14.98
N GLY A 103 -13.32 9.65 -16.26
CA GLY A 103 -14.25 9.41 -17.39
C GLY A 103 -14.48 10.63 -18.28
N HIS A 104 -14.32 11.85 -17.75
CA HIS A 104 -14.26 13.08 -18.53
C HIS A 104 -12.81 13.55 -18.71
N GLU A 105 -12.00 13.42 -17.67
CA GLU A 105 -10.59 13.79 -17.68
C GLU A 105 -9.71 12.54 -17.76
N THR A 106 -8.75 12.56 -18.69
CA THR A 106 -7.68 11.56 -18.78
C THR A 106 -6.38 12.20 -18.35
N ILE A 107 -5.73 11.63 -17.33
CA ILE A 107 -4.50 12.17 -16.73
C ILE A 107 -3.23 11.46 -17.20
N GLY A 108 -3.36 10.34 -17.91
CA GLY A 108 -2.24 9.59 -18.44
C GLY A 108 -2.69 8.36 -19.22
N ASN A 109 -1.75 7.74 -19.91
CA ASN A 109 -1.97 6.54 -20.70
C ASN A 109 -0.96 5.45 -20.33
N ILE A 110 -1.40 4.20 -20.25
CA ILE A 110 -0.55 3.04 -20.00
C ILE A 110 -0.85 1.95 -21.03
N SER A 111 0.16 1.18 -21.42
CA SER A 111 -0.04 0.03 -22.30
C SER A 111 -0.37 -1.24 -21.52
N LEU A 112 -0.96 -2.24 -22.19
CA LEU A 112 -1.22 -3.57 -21.59
C LEU A 112 0.04 -4.24 -21.02
N LYS A 113 1.22 -3.93 -21.55
CA LYS A 113 2.50 -4.43 -21.02
C LYS A 113 2.74 -3.92 -19.59
N HIS A 114 2.48 -2.63 -19.34
CA HIS A 114 2.60 -2.04 -18.00
C HIS A 114 1.59 -2.65 -17.03
N VAL A 115 0.34 -2.86 -17.47
CA VAL A 115 -0.69 -3.53 -16.67
C VAL A 115 -0.24 -4.92 -16.25
N TYR A 116 0.34 -5.68 -17.17
CA TYR A 116 0.82 -7.04 -16.92
C TYR A 116 1.96 -7.08 -15.89
N GLU A 117 2.93 -6.18 -15.99
CA GLU A 117 4.02 -6.08 -15.02
C GLU A 117 3.52 -5.65 -13.63
N ILE A 118 2.60 -4.68 -13.56
CA ILE A 118 1.96 -4.30 -12.30
C ILE A 118 1.19 -5.49 -11.70
N ALA A 119 0.47 -6.25 -12.53
CA ALA A 119 -0.26 -7.43 -12.08
C ALA A 119 0.67 -8.51 -11.53
N LYS A 120 1.81 -8.78 -12.18
CA LYS A 120 2.84 -9.71 -11.68
C LYS A 120 3.39 -9.28 -10.32
N ILE A 121 3.77 -8.01 -10.18
CA ILE A 121 4.29 -7.48 -8.92
C ILE A 121 3.28 -7.73 -7.80
N LYS A 122 2.00 -7.42 -8.02
CA LYS A 122 0.95 -7.63 -7.00
C LYS A 122 0.61 -9.09 -6.76
N HIS A 123 0.71 -9.93 -7.78
CA HIS A 123 0.46 -11.36 -7.67
C HIS A 123 1.54 -12.10 -6.87
N SER A 124 2.72 -11.51 -6.69
CA SER A 124 3.75 -12.01 -5.76
C SER A 124 3.30 -12.03 -4.29
N GLU A 125 2.23 -11.30 -3.92
CA GLU A 125 1.64 -11.39 -2.58
C GLU A 125 1.02 -12.77 -2.36
N THR A 126 1.44 -13.45 -1.29
CA THR A 126 0.89 -14.75 -0.87
C THR A 126 -0.64 -14.72 -0.67
N ARG A 127 -1.23 -13.55 -0.36
CA ARG A 127 -2.68 -13.38 -0.20
C ARG A 127 -3.43 -13.31 -1.54
N LEU A 128 -2.76 -12.92 -2.61
CA LEU A 128 -3.33 -12.74 -3.95
C LEU A 128 -2.99 -13.91 -4.89
N SER A 129 -2.27 -14.92 -4.40
CA SER A 129 -1.86 -16.12 -5.14
C SER A 129 -3.03 -16.96 -5.66
N GLY A 130 -4.20 -16.89 -5.01
CA GLY A 130 -5.41 -17.61 -5.44
C GLY A 130 -6.14 -16.99 -6.64
N LEU A 131 -5.75 -15.79 -7.10
CA LEU A 131 -6.35 -15.15 -8.27
C LEU A 131 -5.53 -15.44 -9.52
N SER A 132 -6.19 -15.74 -10.64
CA SER A 132 -5.49 -15.88 -11.91
C SER A 132 -4.84 -14.56 -12.32
N LEU A 133 -3.70 -14.64 -13.01
CA LEU A 133 -3.00 -13.45 -13.51
C LEU A 133 -3.89 -12.61 -14.44
N GLN A 134 -4.75 -13.26 -15.23
CA GLN A 134 -5.75 -12.56 -16.05
C GLN A 134 -6.77 -11.78 -15.21
N GLY A 135 -7.25 -12.37 -14.11
CA GLY A 135 -8.14 -11.69 -13.17
C GLY A 135 -7.47 -10.47 -12.54
N MET A 136 -6.20 -10.61 -12.14
CA MET A 136 -5.39 -9.52 -11.62
C MET A 136 -5.23 -8.37 -12.64
N CYS A 137 -4.93 -8.69 -13.90
CA CYS A 137 -4.86 -7.67 -14.97
C CYS A 137 -6.19 -6.93 -15.13
N LYS A 138 -7.33 -7.64 -15.15
CA LYS A 138 -8.67 -7.02 -15.23
C LYS A 138 -8.93 -6.06 -14.06
N SER A 139 -8.54 -6.46 -12.84
CA SER A 139 -8.67 -5.58 -11.66
C SER A 139 -7.81 -4.32 -11.77
N VAL A 140 -6.57 -4.44 -12.28
CA VAL A 140 -5.68 -3.30 -12.50
C VAL A 140 -6.23 -2.35 -13.57
N ILE A 141 -6.76 -2.88 -14.68
CA ILE A 141 -7.41 -2.09 -15.74
C ILE A 141 -8.63 -1.33 -15.18
N SER A 142 -9.47 -2.01 -14.39
CA SER A 142 -10.62 -1.36 -13.76
C SER A 142 -10.19 -0.22 -12.85
N GLN A 143 -9.11 -0.40 -12.09
CA GLN A 143 -8.59 0.65 -11.23
C GLN A 143 -7.99 1.81 -12.01
N ALA A 144 -7.28 1.55 -13.12
CA ALA A 144 -6.77 2.60 -14.01
C ALA A 144 -7.92 3.49 -14.54
N LYS A 145 -9.02 2.86 -14.97
CA LYS A 145 -10.23 3.58 -15.42
C LYS A 145 -10.81 4.48 -14.33
N SER A 146 -10.92 3.97 -13.09
CA SER A 146 -11.40 4.76 -11.95
C SER A 146 -10.49 5.93 -11.56
N MET A 147 -9.24 5.96 -12.01
CA MET A 147 -8.32 7.06 -11.78
C MET A 147 -8.21 8.03 -12.96
N GLY A 148 -8.91 7.78 -14.07
CA GLY A 148 -8.78 8.55 -15.30
C GLY A 148 -7.49 8.25 -16.07
N ILE A 149 -6.96 7.03 -15.95
CA ILE A 149 -5.85 6.55 -16.78
C ILE A 149 -6.43 5.71 -17.92
N GLN A 150 -6.12 6.08 -19.15
CA GLN A 150 -6.50 5.30 -20.32
C GLN A 150 -5.55 4.11 -20.46
N VAL A 151 -6.10 2.96 -20.87
CA VAL A 151 -5.30 1.76 -21.16
C VAL A 151 -5.33 1.54 -22.66
N SER A 152 -4.16 1.64 -23.30
CA SER A 152 -3.98 1.30 -24.70
C SER A 152 -3.62 -0.18 -24.87
N PRO A 153 -4.14 -0.84 -25.92
CA PRO A 153 -3.76 -2.21 -26.27
C PRO A 153 -2.25 -2.34 -26.56
#